data_AF-A0A531LMH1-F1
#
_entry.id   AF-A0A531LMH1-F1
#
_cell.length_a   1.000
_cell.length_b   1.000
_cell.length_c   1.000
_cell.angle_alpha   90.00
_cell.angle_beta   90.00
_cell.angle_gamma   90.00
#
_symmetry.space_group_name_H-M   'P 1'
#
loop_
_entity.id
_entity.type
_entity.pdbx_description
1 polymer ?
#
loop_
_entity_poly.entity_id
_entity_poly.type
_entity_poly.pdbx_seq_one_letter_code
_entity_poly.pdbx_strand_id
1 'polypeptide(L)'
;VEQALALLEESEAAAEQAEQSVIDARGAESAARPPLQDARAELARIETEARTLAKILNAASGDLFPSVLEQISVERGFETALGAALGEDLDVPLDRSAPAHWGE
;
A
#
# COMPACT_ATOMS: atom_id res chain seq x y z
N VAL A 1 53.16 12.50 -16.61
CA VAL A 1 53.22 11.84 -15.28
C VAL A 1 52.44 12.65 -14.26
N GLU A 2 52.77 13.92 -14.05
CA GLU A 2 52.05 14.81 -13.11
C GLU A 2 50.54 14.93 -13.37
N GLN A 3 50.11 15.17 -14.61
CA GLN A 3 48.68 15.16 -14.98
C GLN A 3 47.98 13.81 -14.73
N ALA A 4 48.69 12.69 -14.90
CA ALA A 4 48.12 11.37 -14.67
C ALA A 4 47.96 11.08 -13.17
N LEU A 5 48.86 11.59 -12.33
CA LEU A 5 48.76 11.50 -10.87
C LEU A 5 47.62 12.38 -10.34
N ALA A 6 47.47 13.61 -10.86
CA ALA A 6 46.36 14.48 -10.48
C ALA A 6 44.99 13.87 -10.84
N LEU A 7 44.87 13.26 -12.02
CA LEU A 7 43.63 12.58 -12.43
C LEU A 7 43.36 11.33 -11.57
N LEU A 8 44.41 10.59 -11.18
CA LEU A 8 44.28 9.44 -10.29
C LEU A 8 43.72 9.88 -8.93
N GLU A 9 44.32 10.90 -8.31
CA GLU A 9 43.89 11.44 -7.01
C GLU A 9 42.44 11.95 -7.05
N GLU A 10 42.06 12.65 -8.12
CA GLU A 10 40.67 13.09 -8.33
C GLU A 10 39.71 11.89 -8.44
N SER A 11 40.10 10.85 -9.18
CA SER A 11 39.27 9.66 -9.37
C SER A 11 39.11 8.85 -8.08
N GLU A 12 40.17 8.77 -7.27
CA GLU A 12 40.15 8.10 -5.96
C GLU A 12 39.23 8.84 -4.99
N ALA A 13 39.36 10.18 -4.90
CA ALA A 13 38.48 10.99 -4.06
C ALA A 13 37.00 10.89 -4.50
N ALA A 14 36.74 10.86 -5.82
CA ALA A 14 35.38 10.68 -6.34
C ALA A 14 34.81 9.29 -6.01
N ALA A 15 35.65 8.24 -6.06
CA ALA A 15 35.25 6.88 -5.71
C ALA A 15 34.91 6.78 -4.22
N GLU A 16 35.75 7.32 -3.32
CA GLU A 16 35.50 7.35 -1.88
C GLU A 16 34.19 8.08 -1.55
N GLN A 17 33.96 9.23 -2.18
CA GLN A 17 32.72 10.00 -1.98
C GLN A 17 31.48 9.21 -2.46
N ALA A 18 31.59 8.49 -3.58
CA ALA A 18 30.51 7.65 -4.08
C ALA A 18 30.23 6.47 -3.14
N GLU A 19 31.27 5.82 -2.61
CA GLU A 19 31.15 4.74 -1.63
C GLU A 19 30.46 5.21 -0.36
N GLN A 20 30.86 6.37 0.18
CA GLN A 20 30.21 6.95 1.35
C GLN A 20 28.73 7.27 1.09
N SER A 21 28.42 7.82 -0.09
CA SER A 21 27.04 8.13 -0.48
C SER A 21 26.17 6.87 -0.55
N VAL A 22 26.72 5.74 -1.00
CA VAL A 22 26.03 4.45 -1.02
C VAL A 22 25.78 3.92 0.39
N ILE A 23 26.77 4.06 1.29
CA ILE A 23 26.63 3.66 2.69
C ILE A 23 25.51 4.47 3.36
N ASP A 24 25.53 5.79 3.19
CA ASP A 24 24.54 6.69 3.78
C ASP A 24 23.13 6.41 3.25
N ALA A 25 22.98 6.22 1.94
CA ALA A 25 21.70 5.90 1.31
C ALA A 25 21.14 4.56 1.82
N ARG A 26 21.98 3.53 1.97
CA ARG A 26 21.58 2.24 2.55
C ARG A 26 21.20 2.37 4.02
N GLY A 27 21.92 3.20 4.78
CA GLY A 27 21.58 3.51 6.16
C GLY A 27 20.21 4.17 6.28
N ALA A 28 19.93 5.17 5.45
CA ALA A 28 18.64 5.87 5.41
C ALA A 28 17.49 4.94 5.00
N GLU A 29 17.69 4.09 3.98
CA GLU A 29 16.69 3.11 3.54
C GLU A 29 16.37 2.10 4.64
N SER A 30 17.40 1.52 5.26
CA SER A 30 17.26 0.58 6.37
C SER A 30 16.55 1.22 7.57
N ALA A 31 16.87 2.48 7.89
CA ALA A 31 16.23 3.22 8.98
C ALA A 31 14.76 3.57 8.69
N ALA A 32 14.40 3.82 7.42
CA ALA A 32 13.04 4.13 7.02
C ALA A 32 12.12 2.89 6.93
N ARG A 33 12.70 1.69 6.82
CA ARG A 33 11.94 0.45 6.63
C ARG A 33 11.08 0.05 7.84
N PRO A 34 11.56 0.08 9.10
CA PRO A 34 10.73 -0.22 10.26
C PRO A 34 9.50 0.70 10.43
N PRO A 35 9.61 2.05 10.42
CA PRO A 35 8.43 2.90 10.59
C PRO A 35 7.40 2.74 9.46
N LEU A 36 7.84 2.43 8.23
CA LEU A 36 6.93 2.07 7.14
C LEU A 36 6.18 0.76 7.42
N GLN A 37 6.87 -0.25 7.96
CA GLN A 37 6.25 -1.53 8.32
C GLN A 37 5.23 -1.34 9.46
N ASP A 38 5.57 -0.55 10.48
CA ASP A 38 4.68 -0.24 11.60
C ASP A 38 3.44 0.53 11.12
N ALA A 39 3.62 1.55 10.28
CA ALA A 39 2.50 2.30 9.70
C ALA A 39 1.58 1.42 8.84
N ARG A 40 2.14 0.48 8.07
CA ARG A 40 1.36 -0.48 7.29
C ARG A 40 0.60 -1.46 8.17
N ALA A 41 1.21 -1.95 9.24
CA ALA A 41 0.56 -2.84 10.19
C ALA A 41 -0.61 -2.14 10.89
N GLU A 42 -0.41 -0.89 11.29
CA GLU A 42 -1.46 -0.09 11.93
C GLU A 42 -2.60 0.25 10.98
N LEU A 43 -2.29 0.58 9.71
CA LEU A 43 -3.30 0.78 8.68
C LEU A 43 -4.15 -0.49 8.50
N ALA A 44 -3.52 -1.65 8.33
CA ALA A 44 -4.23 -2.92 8.16
C ALA A 44 -5.12 -3.26 9.38
N ARG A 45 -4.66 -2.92 10.59
CA ARG A 45 -5.43 -3.07 11.82
C ARG A 45 -6.69 -2.20 11.79
N ILE A 46 -6.55 -0.91 11.46
CA ILE A 46 -7.65 0.05 11.40
C ILE A 46 -8.65 -0.33 10.31
N GLU A 47 -8.18 -0.70 9.12
CA GLU A 47 -9.05 -1.14 8.01
C GLU A 47 -9.85 -2.40 8.35
N THR A 48 -9.22 -3.34 9.06
CA THR A 48 -9.90 -4.55 9.55
C THR A 48 -10.96 -4.20 10.60
N GLU A 49 -10.64 -3.30 11.52
CA GLU A 49 -11.57 -2.82 12.55
C GLU A 49 -12.77 -2.12 11.91
N ALA A 50 -12.53 -1.19 10.98
CA ALA A 50 -13.56 -0.47 10.25
C ALA A 50 -14.51 -1.42 9.50
N ARG A 51 -13.96 -2.39 8.76
CA ARG A 51 -14.77 -3.41 8.07
C ARG A 51 -15.59 -4.26 9.03
N THR A 52 -14.99 -4.69 10.13
CA THR A 52 -15.69 -5.51 11.12
C THR A 52 -16.85 -4.74 11.74
N LEU A 53 -16.63 -3.47 12.10
CA LEU A 53 -17.67 -2.58 12.60
C LEU A 53 -18.78 -2.37 11.56
N ALA A 54 -18.44 -2.16 10.29
CA ALA A 54 -19.41 -2.02 9.21
C ALA A 54 -20.27 -3.28 9.05
N LYS A 55 -19.67 -4.48 9.07
CA LYS A 55 -20.39 -5.76 9.01
C LYS A 55 -21.34 -5.94 10.19
N ILE A 56 -20.90 -5.63 11.42
CA ILE A 56 -21.74 -5.68 12.62
C ILE A 56 -22.92 -4.71 12.51
N LEU A 57 -22.68 -3.49 12.05
CA LEU A 57 -23.70 -2.45 11.95
C LEU A 57 -24.73 -2.75 10.85
N ASN A 58 -24.30 -3.31 9.71
CA ASN A 58 -25.21 -3.74 8.66
C ASN A 58 -26.12 -4.89 9.13
N ALA A 59 -25.52 -5.89 9.79
CA ALA A 59 -26.28 -7.01 10.37
C ALA A 59 -27.30 -6.55 11.42
N ALA A 60 -26.92 -5.61 12.29
CA ALA A 60 -27.82 -5.04 13.29
C ALA A 60 -28.95 -4.19 12.66
N SER A 61 -28.70 -3.63 11.47
CA SER A 61 -29.68 -2.82 10.73
C SER A 61 -30.65 -3.65 9.90
N GLY A 62 -30.46 -4.98 9.83
CA GLY A 62 -31.29 -5.87 9.02
C GLY A 62 -30.85 -5.98 7.56
N ASP A 63 -29.54 -5.92 7.31
CA ASP A 63 -28.94 -6.04 5.98
C ASP A 63 -29.40 -4.94 4.99
N LEU A 64 -29.58 -3.71 5.50
CA LEU A 64 -30.03 -2.56 4.70
C LEU A 64 -29.04 -2.17 3.59
N PHE A 65 -27.77 -2.54 3.74
CA PHE A 65 -26.70 -2.13 2.83
C PHE A 65 -26.04 -3.38 2.22
N PRO A 66 -26.60 -3.95 1.14
CA PRO A 66 -26.00 -5.09 0.47
C PRO A 66 -24.64 -4.73 -0.12
N SER A 67 -23.73 -5.70 -0.17
CA SER A 67 -22.40 -5.54 -0.77
C SER A 67 -22.48 -5.26 -2.28
N VAL A 68 -21.42 -4.69 -2.88
CA VAL A 68 -21.33 -4.55 -4.34
C VAL A 68 -21.40 -5.92 -5.01
N LEU A 69 -20.75 -6.92 -4.42
CA LEU A 69 -20.70 -8.29 -4.94
C LEU A 69 -22.09 -8.90 -5.16
N GLU A 70 -23.05 -8.60 -4.29
CA GLU A 70 -24.45 -9.05 -4.40
C GLU A 70 -25.24 -8.34 -5.50
N GLN A 71 -24.77 -7.18 -5.95
CA GLN A 71 -25.49 -6.29 -6.87
C GLN A 71 -24.97 -6.37 -8.30
N ILE A 72 -23.83 -7.01 -8.53
CA ILE A 72 -23.19 -7.08 -9.84
C ILE A 72 -23.23 -8.50 -10.43
N SER A 73 -23.14 -8.57 -11.76
CA SER A 73 -22.90 -9.82 -12.48
C SER A 73 -21.67 -9.66 -13.37
N VAL A 74 -20.91 -10.72 -13.52
CA VAL A 74 -19.64 -10.73 -14.26
C VAL A 74 -19.78 -11.66 -15.45
N GLU A 75 -19.25 -11.25 -16.59
CA GLU A 75 -19.17 -12.12 -17.74
C GLU A 75 -18.22 -13.29 -17.47
N ARG A 76 -18.62 -14.49 -17.89
CA ARG A 76 -17.88 -15.73 -17.63
C ARG A 76 -16.46 -15.64 -18.21
N GLY A 77 -15.46 -15.90 -17.37
CA GLY A 77 -14.04 -15.81 -17.71
C GLY A 77 -13.34 -14.55 -17.18
N PHE A 78 -14.08 -13.55 -16.68
CA PHE A 78 -13.53 -12.33 -16.09
C PHE A 78 -13.49 -12.31 -14.55
N GLU A 79 -13.98 -13.36 -13.89
CA GLU A 79 -14.13 -13.41 -12.43
C GLU A 79 -12.78 -13.27 -11.72
N THR A 80 -11.73 -13.93 -12.23
CA THR A 80 -10.38 -13.83 -11.66
C THR A 80 -9.79 -12.43 -11.83
N ALA A 81 -10.01 -11.80 -12.98
CA ALA A 81 -9.52 -10.45 -13.23
C ALA A 81 -10.22 -9.44 -12.31
N LEU A 82 -11.53 -9.59 -12.12
CA LEU A 82 -12.30 -8.75 -11.19
C LEU A 82 -11.84 -8.92 -9.74
N GLY A 83 -11.68 -10.17 -9.30
CA GLY A 83 -11.19 -10.47 -7.95
C GLY A 83 -9.77 -9.97 -7.71
N ALA A 84 -8.90 -10.00 -8.72
CA ALA A 84 -7.55 -9.46 -8.61
C ALA A 84 -7.50 -7.92 -8.59
N ALA A 85 -8.46 -7.26 -9.25
CA ALA A 85 -8.50 -5.81 -9.35
C ALA A 85 -9.14 -5.14 -8.12
N LEU A 86 -10.24 -5.71 -7.61
CA LEU A 86 -11.07 -5.08 -6.58
C LEU A 86 -11.10 -5.87 -5.26
N GLY A 87 -10.84 -7.19 -5.33
CA GLY A 87 -10.69 -8.03 -4.15
C GLY A 87 -11.80 -7.84 -3.10
N GLU A 88 -11.36 -7.50 -1.89
CA GLU A 88 -12.20 -7.33 -0.71
C GLU A 88 -13.00 -6.03 -0.68
N ASP A 89 -12.71 -5.07 -1.57
CA ASP A 89 -13.53 -3.86 -1.67
C ASP A 89 -14.95 -4.22 -2.10
N LEU A 90 -15.14 -5.31 -2.85
CA LEU A 90 -16.46 -5.77 -3.33
C LEU A 90 -17.42 -6.15 -2.20
N ASP A 91 -16.92 -6.38 -0.98
CA ASP A 91 -17.73 -6.63 0.22
C ASP A 91 -18.40 -5.35 0.76
N VAL A 92 -17.99 -4.16 0.29
CA VAL A 92 -18.47 -2.86 0.80
C VAL A 92 -19.66 -2.37 -0.05
N PRO A 93 -20.72 -1.77 0.55
CA PRO A 93 -21.86 -1.21 -0.19
C PRO A 93 -21.55 0.01 -1.07
N LEU A 94 -22.42 0.31 -2.05
CA LEU A 94 -22.40 1.57 -2.81
C LEU A 94 -23.22 2.70 -2.17
N ASP A 95 -24.13 2.35 -1.25
CA ASP A 95 -25.03 3.30 -0.63
C ASP A 95 -24.27 4.27 0.28
N ARG A 96 -24.30 5.56 -0.05
CA ARG A 96 -23.60 6.62 0.72
C ARG A 96 -24.16 6.83 2.13
N SER A 97 -25.36 6.32 2.41
CA SER A 97 -25.91 6.29 3.76
C SER A 97 -25.34 5.15 4.62
N ALA A 98 -24.63 4.20 4.00
CA ALA A 98 -23.91 3.16 4.72
C ALA A 98 -22.68 3.77 5.43
N PRO A 99 -22.40 3.37 6.68
CA PRO A 99 -21.25 3.82 7.47
C PRO A 99 -19.89 3.61 6.79
N ALA A 100 -19.79 2.60 5.93
CA ALA A 100 -18.67 2.36 5.03
C ALA A 100 -19.25 2.09 3.63
N HIS A 101 -18.77 2.81 2.62
CA HIS A 101 -19.25 2.70 1.25
C HIS A 101 -18.15 3.03 0.23
N TRP A 102 -18.39 2.70 -1.03
CA TRP A 102 -17.51 3.08 -2.14
C TRP A 102 -17.66 4.56 -2.51
N GLY A 103 -16.53 5.25 -2.66
CA GLY A 103 -16.48 6.67 -3.04
C GLY A 103 -16.63 7.63 -1.84
N GLU A 104 -16.53 8.94 -2.11
CA GLU A 104 -16.82 10.01 -1.14
C GLU A 104 -18.28 10.47 -1.20
#